data_AF-A0A9D0AB14-F1
#
_entry.id   AF-A0A9D0AB14-F1
#
_cell.length_a   1.000
_cell.length_b   1.000
_cell.length_c   1.000
_cell.angle_alpha   90.00
_cell.angle_beta   90.00
_cell.angle_gamma   90.00
#
_symmetry.space_group_name_H-M   'P 1'
#
loop_
_entity.id
_entity.type
_entity.pdbx_description
1 polymer ?
#
loop_
_entity_poly.entity_id
_entity_poly.type
_entity_poly.pdbx_seq_one_letter_code
_entity_poly.pdbx_strand_id
1 'polypeptide(L)' 'MTMVKKVIPTILVSLFAVSAFAGAPTFKALDADQDGMLSKGEAQAAGISKELFVKTDADADGKLSPQEYATLTTKEKK' A
#
# COMPACT_ATOMS: atom_id res chain seq x y z
N MET A 1 37.08 6.23 -4.04
CA MET A 1 36.16 7.22 -4.63
C MET A 1 34.93 6.46 -5.12
N THR A 2 33.81 6.60 -4.43
CA THR A 2 32.69 5.65 -4.40
C THR A 2 31.85 5.68 -5.67
N MET A 3 31.40 4.48 -6.09
CA MET A 3 30.59 4.17 -7.28
C MET A 3 29.40 5.11 -7.52
N VAL A 4 29.32 5.61 -8.75
CA VAL A 4 28.11 6.17 -9.40
C VAL A 4 26.96 5.16 -9.38
N LYS A 5 25.84 5.51 -8.74
CA LYS A 5 24.56 4.81 -8.89
C LYS A 5 23.51 5.82 -9.33
N LYS A 6 22.88 5.48 -10.45
CA LYS A 6 22.13 6.36 -11.35
C LYS A 6 20.99 7.09 -10.63
N VAL A 7 20.88 8.37 -10.93
CA VAL A 7 19.69 9.19 -10.65
C VAL A 7 18.57 8.77 -11.60
N ILE A 8 17.40 8.46 -11.05
CA ILE A 8 16.15 8.31 -11.81
C ILE A 8 15.23 9.42 -11.30
N PRO A 9 14.98 10.49 -12.06
CA PRO A 9 14.00 11.50 -11.68
C PRO A 9 12.65 11.04 -12.24
N THR A 10 11.87 10.27 -11.46
CA THR A 10 10.49 9.98 -11.85
C THR A 10 9.58 10.99 -11.17
N ILE A 11 9.17 11.97 -11.96
CA ILE A 11 8.02 12.82 -11.72
C ILE A 11 6.80 11.92 -11.51
N LEU A 12 6.09 12.08 -10.39
CA LEU A 12 4.66 11.74 -10.35
C LEU A 12 3.92 12.88 -9.66
N VAL A 13 3.40 13.77 -10.50
CA VAL A 13 2.27 14.63 -10.16
C VAL A 13 1.07 13.71 -9.98
N SER A 14 0.38 13.74 -8.85
CA SER A 14 -1.05 13.45 -8.86
C SER A 14 -1.79 14.27 -7.83
N LEU A 15 -2.80 14.95 -8.34
CA LEU A 15 -3.67 15.89 -7.67
C LEU A 15 -4.59 15.17 -6.68
N PHE A 16 -4.99 15.91 -5.65
CA PHE A 16 -6.36 15.98 -5.15
C PHE A 16 -7.36 14.95 -5.72
N ALA A 17 -7.85 14.07 -4.85
CA ALA A 17 -9.24 13.64 -4.91
C ALA A 17 -9.77 13.43 -3.48
N VAL A 18 -10.35 14.48 -2.89
CA VAL A 18 -11.37 14.30 -1.85
C VAL A 18 -12.56 13.63 -2.54
N SER A 19 -12.91 12.42 -2.11
CA SER A 19 -14.23 11.85 -2.30
C SER A 19 -14.50 10.90 -1.14
N ALA A 20 -15.13 11.44 -0.10
CA ALA A 20 -15.82 10.65 0.89
C ALA A 20 -16.89 9.81 0.19
N PHE A 21 -16.80 8.47 0.26
CA PHE A 21 -17.95 7.62 0.00
C PHE A 21 -18.00 6.49 1.03
N ALA A 22 -19.13 6.45 1.74
CA ALA A 22 -19.44 5.51 2.79
C ALA A 22 -19.58 4.09 2.23
N GLY A 23 -18.68 3.22 2.65
CA GLY A 23 -18.61 1.80 2.36
C GLY A 23 -17.25 1.33 2.90
N ALA A 24 -17.17 0.17 3.55
CA ALA A 24 -15.89 -0.32 4.07
C ALA A 24 -14.81 -0.18 2.96
N PRO A 25 -13.68 0.50 3.22
CA PRO A 25 -12.72 0.82 2.19
C PRO A 25 -12.25 -0.47 1.54
N THR A 26 -12.58 -0.63 0.27
CA THR A 26 -12.07 -1.74 -0.54
C THR A 26 -10.59 -1.50 -0.80
N PHE A 27 -9.83 -2.56 -1.09
CA PHE A 27 -8.40 -2.45 -1.44
C PHE A 27 -8.13 -1.32 -2.45
N LYS A 28 -8.97 -1.23 -3.48
CA LYS A 28 -8.90 -0.21 -4.53
C LYS A 28 -9.18 1.22 -4.06
N ALA A 29 -9.84 1.40 -2.93
CA ALA A 29 -10.04 2.71 -2.30
C ALA A 29 -8.85 3.12 -1.42
N LEU A 30 -8.02 2.14 -1.02
CA LEU A 30 -6.80 2.36 -0.23
C LEU A 30 -5.59 2.57 -1.15
N ASP A 31 -5.58 1.92 -2.31
CA ASP A 31 -4.62 2.06 -3.41
C ASP A 31 -4.88 3.38 -4.14
N ALA A 32 -4.29 4.45 -3.61
CA ALA A 32 -4.52 5.82 -4.04
C ALA A 32 -3.71 6.17 -5.29
N ASP A 33 -2.53 5.58 -5.44
CA ASP A 33 -1.72 5.72 -6.66
C ASP A 33 -2.14 4.77 -7.79
N GLN A 34 -3.04 3.83 -7.50
CA GLN A 34 -3.58 2.85 -8.43
C GLN A 34 -2.48 1.98 -9.05
N ASP A 35 -1.39 1.74 -8.31
CA ASP A 35 -0.28 0.89 -8.74
C ASP A 35 -0.63 -0.61 -8.59
N GLY A 36 -1.76 -0.92 -7.95
CA GLY A 36 -2.25 -2.27 -7.72
C GLY A 36 -1.69 -2.91 -6.45
N MET A 37 -0.97 -2.15 -5.61
CA MET A 37 -0.40 -2.54 -4.34
C MET A 37 -0.72 -1.48 -3.28
N LEU A 38 -0.61 -1.85 -1.99
CA LEU A 38 -0.68 -0.88 -0.90
C LEU A 38 0.71 -0.59 -0.38
N SER A 39 1.18 0.60 -0.67
CA SER A 39 2.40 1.11 -0.08
C SER A 39 2.22 1.33 1.41
N LYS A 40 3.32 1.35 2.17
CA LYS A 40 3.30 1.59 3.63
C LYS A 40 2.49 2.83 4.04
N GLY A 41 2.57 3.92 3.26
CA GLY A 41 1.80 5.14 3.53
C GLY A 41 0.29 4.93 3.39
N GLU A 42 -0.12 4.20 2.37
CA GLU A 42 -1.53 3.86 2.09
C GLU A 42 -2.07 2.87 3.11
N ALA A 43 -1.28 1.85 3.45
CA ALA A 43 -1.61 0.91 4.52
C ALA A 43 -1.77 1.62 5.88
N GLN A 44 -0.89 2.58 6.21
CA GLN A 44 -1.05 3.37 7.43
C GLN A 44 -2.29 4.27 7.38
N ALA A 45 -2.62 4.85 6.22
CA ALA A 45 -3.85 5.60 6.02
C ALA A 45 -5.11 4.72 6.14
N ALA A 46 -5.00 3.43 5.78
CA ALA A 46 -6.02 2.41 5.98
C ALA A 46 -6.19 1.95 7.45
N GLY A 47 -5.32 2.39 8.35
CA GLY A 47 -5.28 1.93 9.75
C GLY A 47 -4.52 0.62 9.97
N ILE A 48 -3.73 0.16 8.99
CA ILE A 48 -2.87 -1.01 9.13
C ILE A 48 -1.61 -0.58 9.89
N SER A 49 -1.43 -1.16 11.08
CA SER A 49 -0.21 -0.98 11.88
C SER A 49 1.01 -1.55 11.16
N LYS A 50 2.19 -0.95 11.38
CA LYS A 50 3.45 -1.45 10.79
C LYS A 50 3.72 -2.93 11.10
N GLU A 51 3.38 -3.40 12.29
CA GLU A 51 3.52 -4.82 12.64
C GLU A 51 2.62 -5.72 11.79
N LEU A 52 1.36 -5.33 11.56
CA LEU A 52 0.45 -6.08 10.69
C LEU A 52 0.90 -6.03 9.25
N PHE A 53 1.41 -4.88 8.80
CA PHE A 53 1.99 -4.71 7.48
C PHE A 53 3.14 -5.69 7.28
N VAL A 54 4.17 -5.66 8.15
CA VAL A 54 5.34 -6.55 8.05
C VAL A 54 4.97 -8.03 8.21
N LYS A 55 3.92 -8.33 8.98
CA LYS A 55 3.44 -9.72 9.13
C LYS A 55 2.70 -10.23 7.90
N THR A 56 2.24 -9.32 7.04
CA THR A 56 1.44 -9.65 5.85
C THR A 56 2.27 -9.61 4.58
N ASP A 57 3.16 -8.63 4.50
CA ASP A 57 4.22 -8.46 3.51
C ASP A 57 5.16 -9.68 3.60
N ALA A 58 4.79 -10.75 2.89
CA ALA A 58 5.42 -12.05 3.00
C ALA A 58 6.67 -12.14 2.12
N ASP A 59 6.71 -11.34 1.05
CA ASP A 59 7.86 -11.21 0.17
C ASP A 59 8.83 -10.08 0.60
N ALA A 60 8.45 -9.29 1.61
CA ALA A 60 9.24 -8.21 2.19
C ALA A 60 9.60 -7.12 1.18
N ASP A 61 8.72 -6.86 0.21
CA ASP A 61 8.92 -5.85 -0.83
C ASP A 61 8.58 -4.42 -0.36
N GLY A 62 7.98 -4.30 0.83
CA GLY A 62 7.59 -3.02 1.43
C GLY A 62 6.25 -2.48 0.93
N LYS A 63 5.44 -3.33 0.29
CA LYS A 63 4.07 -3.08 -0.18
C LYS A 63 3.18 -4.28 0.22
N LEU A 64 1.86 -4.16 0.06
CA LEU A 64 0.94 -5.29 0.17
C LEU A 64 0.25 -5.49 -1.17
N SER A 65 0.45 -6.65 -1.77
CA SER A 65 -0.31 -7.05 -2.95
C SER A 65 -1.79 -7.28 -2.60
N PRO A 66 -2.69 -7.29 -3.60
CA PRO A 66 -4.12 -7.58 -3.38
C PRO A 66 -4.33 -8.96 -2.74
N GLN A 67 -3.47 -9.92 -3.11
CA GLN A 67 -3.46 -11.27 -2.55
C GLN A 67 -3.10 -11.24 -1.06
N GLU A 68 -2.04 -10.54 -0.70
CA GLU A 68 -1.60 -10.37 0.68
C GLU A 68 -2.65 -9.62 1.53
N TYR A 69 -3.22 -8.54 1.01
CA TYR A 69 -4.31 -7.82 1.66
C TYR A 69 -5.56 -8.70 1.83
N ALA A 70 -5.92 -9.52 0.84
CA ALA A 70 -7.03 -10.45 0.97
C ALA A 70 -6.77 -11.49 2.08
N THR A 71 -5.53 -11.94 2.25
CA THR A 71 -5.17 -12.84 3.37
C THR A 71 -5.29 -12.15 4.73
N LEU A 72 -5.02 -10.84 4.83
CA LEU A 72 -5.30 -10.05 6.04
C LEU A 72 -6.78 -10.06 6.39
N THR A 73 -7.64 -9.67 5.45
CA THR A 73 -9.09 -9.56 5.71
C THR A 73 -9.76 -10.91 5.94
N THR A 74 -9.16 -11.99 5.42
CA THR A 74 -9.69 -13.36 5.58
C THR A 74 -9.23 -14.01 6.89
N LYS A 75 -8.04 -13.66 7.41
CA LYS A 75 -7.50 -14.24 8.65
C LYS A 75 -8.26 -13.80 9.93
N GLU A 76 -9.09 -12.76 9.88
CA GLU A 76 -9.94 -12.31 11.00
C GLU A 76 -11.23 -13.15 11.17
N LYS A 77 -11.53 -14.09 10.28
CA LYS A 77 -12.65 -15.03 10.43
C LYS A 77 -12.16 -16.43 10.82
N LYS A 78 -11.66 -16.61 12.04
CA LYS A 78 -11.66 -17.91 12.69
C LYS A 78 -11.85 -17.80 14.19
#